data_AF-A0A3L7YIU8-F1
#
_entry.id   AF-A0A3L7YIU8-F1
#
_cell.length_a   1.000
_cell.length_b   1.000
_cell.length_c   1.000
_cell.angle_alpha   90.00
_cell.angle_beta   90.00
_cell.angle_gamma   90.00
#
_symmetry.space_group_name_H-M   'P 1'
#
loop_
_entity.id
_entity.type
_entity.pdbx_description
1 polymer ?
#
loop_
_entity_poly.entity_id
_entity_poly.type
_entity_poly.pdbx_seq_one_letter_code
_entity_poly.pdbx_strand_id
1 'polypeptide(L)'
;MELHASLKAEELFFIGPVGITNSMVMAWMAIALLVVVGWLGGRAPALVPSGIQNFLEFVLEFLYNTVISTAGPQGRRIFPLFATIFLFILTANYMALLPGVGTISVPNPKAHGATAKPPSPVAVA
;
A
#
# COMPACT_ATOMS: atom_id res chain seq x y z
N MET A 1 -24.33 20.91 -1.97
CA MET A 1 -23.08 20.50 -2.63
C MET A 1 -23.14 18.98 -2.70
N GLU A 2 -23.58 18.44 -3.84
CA GLU A 2 -23.62 17.00 -4.05
C GLU A 2 -22.18 16.48 -4.03
N LEU A 3 -21.83 15.72 -2.99
CA LEU A 3 -20.52 15.12 -2.82
C LEU A 3 -20.42 13.90 -3.75
N HIS A 4 -20.13 14.14 -5.03
CA HIS A 4 -19.75 13.08 -5.98
C HIS A 4 -18.30 12.64 -5.75
N ALA A 5 -17.93 12.33 -4.50
CA ALA A 5 -16.71 11.60 -4.21
C ALA A 5 -17.04 10.10 -4.29
N SER A 6 -17.33 9.62 -5.50
CA SER A 6 -17.30 8.19 -5.78
C SER A 6 -15.84 7.75 -5.76
N LEU A 7 -15.29 7.57 -4.56
CA LEU A 7 -14.00 6.93 -4.28
C LEU A 7 -14.10 5.43 -4.59
N LYS A 8 -14.67 5.07 -5.73
CA LYS A 8 -14.65 3.68 -6.17
C LYS A 8 -13.23 3.45 -6.65
N ALA A 9 -12.45 2.77 -5.83
CA ALA A 9 -11.10 2.36 -6.21
C ALA A 9 -11.20 1.64 -7.56
N GLU A 10 -10.42 2.08 -8.54
CA GLU A 10 -10.49 1.57 -9.90
C GLU A 10 -10.29 0.05 -9.86
N GLU A 11 -11.37 -0.68 -10.19
CA GLU A 11 -11.41 -2.13 -10.23
C GLU A 11 -10.69 -2.57 -11.51
N LEU A 12 -9.50 -3.16 -11.34
CA LEU A 12 -8.66 -3.59 -12.44
C LEU A 12 -9.24 -4.84 -13.10
N PHE A 13 -9.67 -5.80 -12.28
CA PHE A 13 -10.30 -7.05 -12.73
C PHE A 13 -11.05 -7.72 -11.57
N PHE A 14 -11.96 -8.64 -11.89
CA PHE A 14 -12.73 -9.40 -10.92
C PHE A 14 -12.18 -10.82 -10.81
N ILE A 15 -12.01 -11.32 -9.58
CA ILE A 15 -11.80 -12.73 -9.30
C ILE A 15 -13.07 -13.24 -8.60
N GLY A 16 -13.95 -13.89 -9.36
CA GLY A 16 -15.26 -14.31 -8.85
C GLY A 16 -16.09 -13.10 -8.37
N PRO A 17 -16.58 -13.07 -7.12
CA PRO A 17 -17.36 -11.95 -6.59
C PRO A 17 -16.52 -10.77 -6.10
N VAL A 18 -15.18 -10.86 -6.07
CA VAL A 18 -14.30 -9.84 -5.48
C VAL A 18 -13.65 -9.00 -6.59
N GLY A 19 -13.89 -7.69 -6.56
CA GLY A 19 -13.20 -6.72 -7.42
C GLY A 19 -11.81 -6.39 -6.88
N ILE A 20 -10.77 -6.71 -7.64
CA ILE A 20 -9.39 -6.37 -7.27
C ILE A 20 -9.13 -4.93 -7.71
N THR A 21 -8.82 -4.09 -6.73
CA THR A 21 -8.58 -2.67 -6.94
C THR A 21 -7.09 -2.38 -7.05
N ASN A 22 -6.74 -1.26 -7.68
CA ASN A 22 -5.35 -0.81 -7.73
C ASN A 22 -4.74 -0.68 -6.32
N SER A 23 -5.49 -0.13 -5.36
CA SER A 23 -5.06 -0.03 -3.95
C SER A 23 -4.77 -1.38 -3.30
N MET A 24 -5.52 -2.44 -3.65
CA MET A 24 -5.26 -3.80 -3.14
C MET A 24 -3.92 -4.34 -3.67
N VAL A 25 -3.66 -4.16 -4.96
CA VAL A 25 -2.38 -4.57 -5.57
C VAL A 25 -1.21 -3.83 -4.91
N MET A 26 -1.36 -2.53 -4.68
CA MET A 26 -0.34 -1.73 -4.00
C MET A 26 -0.07 -2.20 -2.57
N ALA A 27 -1.10 -2.55 -1.82
CA ALA A 27 -0.95 -3.11 -0.48
C ALA A 27 -0.17 -4.45 -0.52
N TRP A 28 -0.48 -5.34 -1.47
CA TRP A 28 0.25 -6.59 -1.64
C TRP A 28 1.71 -6.37 -2.04
N MET A 29 1.99 -5.40 -2.91
CA MET A 29 3.36 -5.03 -3.28
C MET A 29 4.16 -4.53 -2.08
N ALA A 30 3.56 -3.69 -1.22
CA ALA A 30 4.20 -3.23 0.01
C ALA A 30 4.48 -4.39 0.98
N ILE A 31 3.53 -5.31 1.14
CA ILE A 31 3.71 -6.52 1.96
C ILE A 31 4.85 -7.38 1.40
N ALA A 32 4.84 -7.66 0.10
CA ALA A 32 5.87 -8.47 -0.55
C ALA A 32 7.26 -7.85 -0.37
N LEU A 33 7.39 -6.53 -0.54
CA LEU A 33 8.64 -5.82 -0.33
C LEU A 33 9.16 -5.99 1.11
N LEU A 34 8.30 -5.79 2.11
CA LEU A 34 8.67 -5.93 3.52
C LEU A 34 9.09 -7.37 3.86
N VAL A 35 8.37 -8.37 3.35
CA VAL A 35 8.71 -9.78 3.54
C VAL A 35 10.06 -10.11 2.91
N VAL A 36 10.31 -9.65 1.68
CA VAL A 36 11.58 -9.89 0.98
C VAL A 36 12.73 -9.22 1.72
N VAL A 37 12.59 -7.95 2.11
CA VAL A 37 13.63 -7.22 2.84
C VAL A 37 13.91 -7.87 4.19
N GLY A 38 12.87 -8.20 4.95
CA GLY A 38 13.02 -8.89 6.24
C GLY A 38 13.67 -10.26 6.10
N TRP A 39 13.29 -11.03 5.09
CA TRP A 39 13.89 -12.33 4.79
C TRP A 39 15.37 -12.21 4.37
N LEU A 40 15.70 -11.25 3.50
CA LEU A 40 17.09 -11.02 3.08
C LEU A 40 17.98 -10.59 4.24
N GLY A 41 17.46 -9.81 5.19
CA GLY A 41 18.15 -9.45 6.42
C GLY A 41 18.32 -10.60 7.41
N GLY A 42 17.32 -11.47 7.51
CA GLY A 42 17.28 -12.56 8.50
C GLY A 42 17.81 -13.92 8.04
N ARG A 43 18.05 -14.13 6.72
CA ARG A 43 18.39 -15.47 6.19
C ARG A 43 19.79 -15.98 6.53
N ALA A 44 20.74 -15.09 6.83
CA ALA A 44 22.13 -15.46 7.10
C ALA A 44 22.74 -14.51 8.15
N PRO A 45 22.29 -14.58 9.41
CA PRO A 45 22.76 -13.67 10.45
C PRO A 45 24.25 -13.91 10.71
N ALA A 46 25.08 -12.91 10.43
CA ALA A 46 26.48 -12.89 10.80
C ALA A 46 26.63 -12.31 12.21
N LEU A 47 27.61 -12.81 12.98
CA LEU A 47 27.92 -12.30 14.32
C LEU A 47 28.39 -10.84 14.29
N VAL A 48 29.11 -10.46 13.22
CA VAL A 48 29.45 -9.07 12.93
C VAL A 48 28.53 -8.63 11.78
N PRO A 49 27.51 -7.79 12.05
CA PRO A 49 26.53 -7.42 11.04
C PRO A 49 27.19 -6.58 9.95
N SER A 50 26.83 -6.84 8.69
CA SER A 50 27.30 -6.08 7.53
C SER A 50 26.20 -5.90 6.49
N GLY A 51 26.30 -4.84 5.67
CA GLY A 51 25.36 -4.55 4.60
C GLY A 51 23.91 -4.38 5.08
N ILE A 52 22.97 -5.13 4.49
CA ILE A 52 21.53 -5.01 4.75
C ILE A 52 21.13 -5.46 6.16
N GLN A 53 21.86 -6.42 6.76
CA GLN A 53 21.62 -6.85 8.14
C GLN A 53 21.85 -5.69 9.11
N ASN A 54 22.96 -4.96 8.97
CA ASN A 54 23.27 -3.80 9.81
C ASN A 54 22.21 -2.70 9.71
N PHE A 55 21.73 -2.41 8.50
CA PHE A 55 20.66 -1.43 8.31
C PHE A 55 19.35 -1.87 9.00
N LEU A 56 18.98 -3.14 8.87
CA LEU A 56 17.75 -3.66 9.48
C LEU A 56 17.84 -3.75 11.00
N GLU A 57 18.97 -4.16 11.54
CA GLU A 57 19.22 -4.14 12.99
C GLU A 57 19.12 -2.71 13.52
N PHE A 58 19.75 -1.74 12.86
CA PHE A 58 19.65 -0.33 13.23
C PHE A 58 18.18 0.17 13.24
N VAL A 59 17.41 -0.13 12.19
CA VAL A 59 15.99 0.28 12.11
C VAL A 59 15.16 -0.40 13.20
N LEU A 60 15.34 -1.70 13.41
CA LEU A 60 14.60 -2.46 14.42
C LEU A 60 14.95 -2.00 15.84
N GLU A 61 16.22 -1.74 16.12
CA GLU A 61 16.67 -1.21 17.40
C GLU A 61 16.12 0.20 17.66
N PHE A 62 16.12 1.07 16.65
CA PHE A 62 15.50 2.39 16.72
C PHE A 62 14.00 2.31 17.06
N LEU A 63 13.26 1.46 16.35
CA LEU A 63 11.83 1.25 16.60
C LEU A 63 11.59 0.64 17.97
N TYR A 64 12.42 -0.32 18.37
CA TYR A 64 12.30 -0.99 19.66
C TYR A 64 12.50 -0.01 20.81
N ASN A 65 13.55 0.82 20.73
CA ASN A 65 13.83 1.84 21.75
C ASN A 65 12.73 2.90 21.80
N THR A 66 12.15 3.27 20.66
CA THR A 66 11.00 4.20 20.59
C THR A 66 9.76 3.60 21.27
N VAL A 67 9.47 2.32 21.02
CA VAL A 67 8.32 1.64 21.65
C VAL A 67 8.53 1.50 23.15
N ILE A 68 9.72 1.10 23.61
CA ILE A 68 10.02 0.94 25.03
C ILE A 68 10.01 2.28 25.77
N SER A 69 10.55 3.35 25.16
CA SER A 69 10.53 4.69 25.78
C SER A 69 9.12 5.25 25.92
N THR A 70 8.20 4.88 25.01
CA THR A 70 6.82 5.39 25.00
C THR A 70 5.86 4.54 25.82
N ALA A 71 5.91 3.21 25.64
CA ALA A 71 4.97 2.26 26.26
C ALA A 71 5.51 1.58 27.53
N GLY A 72 6.76 1.88 27.92
CA GLY A 72 7.42 1.31 29.08
C GLY A 72 7.70 -0.20 28.93
N PRO A 73 7.80 -0.95 30.04
CA PRO A 73 8.19 -2.36 30.05
C PRO A 73 7.26 -3.29 29.24
N GLN A 74 5.99 -2.92 29.10
CA GLN A 74 5.01 -3.66 28.29
C GLN A 74 5.22 -3.48 26.78
N GLY A 75 6.05 -2.50 26.38
CA GLY A 75 6.42 -2.22 25.00
C GLY A 75 6.96 -3.43 24.24
N ARG A 76 7.69 -4.34 24.92
CA ARG A 76 8.22 -5.56 24.31
C ARG A 76 7.13 -6.44 23.70
N ARG A 77 5.95 -6.48 24.31
CA ARG A 77 4.85 -7.36 23.90
C ARG A 77 4.10 -6.81 22.70
N ILE A 78 4.01 -5.48 22.59
CA ILE A 78 3.35 -4.77 21.48
C ILE A 78 4.30 -4.44 20.33
N PHE A 79 5.61 -4.49 20.57
CA PHE A 79 6.65 -4.13 19.60
C PHE A 79 6.46 -4.79 18.23
N PRO A 80 6.23 -6.12 18.10
CA PRO A 80 6.10 -6.74 16.79
C PRO A 80 4.94 -6.17 15.97
N LEU A 81 3.81 -5.91 16.63
CA LEU A 81 2.63 -5.30 16.00
C LEU A 81 2.93 -3.85 15.59
N PHE A 82 3.50 -3.06 16.51
CA PHE A 82 3.84 -1.66 16.25
C PHE A 82 4.84 -1.52 15.10
N ALA A 83 5.94 -2.28 15.14
CA ALA A 83 6.96 -2.27 14.12
C ALA A 83 6.38 -2.66 12.75
N THR A 84 5.53 -3.68 12.70
CA THR A 84 4.88 -4.12 11.45
C THR A 84 3.98 -3.03 10.87
N ILE A 85 3.08 -2.46 11.70
CA ILE A 85 2.18 -1.39 11.25
C ILE A 85 2.98 -0.16 10.80
N PHE A 86 3.98 0.24 11.57
CA PHE A 86 4.83 1.38 11.25
C PHE A 86 5.56 1.19 9.93
N LEU A 87 6.26 0.07 9.75
CA LEU A 87 6.99 -0.25 8.53
C LEU A 87 6.05 -0.41 7.33
N PHE A 88 4.87 -0.99 7.52
CA PHE A 88 3.85 -1.11 6.49
C PHE A 88 3.36 0.26 6.02
N ILE A 89 2.93 1.12 6.93
CA ILE A 89 2.42 2.46 6.59
C ILE A 89 3.53 3.29 5.95
N LEU A 90 4.73 3.28 6.53
CA LEU A 90 5.89 3.97 5.96
C LEU A 90 6.13 3.51 4.52
N THR A 91 6.21 2.19 4.29
CA THR A 91 6.47 1.63 2.96
C THR A 91 5.36 1.97 1.98
N ALA A 92 4.10 1.82 2.38
CA ALA A 92 2.94 2.13 1.54
C ALA A 92 2.92 3.62 1.13
N ASN A 93 3.24 4.51 2.07
CA ASN A 93 3.28 5.96 1.82
C ASN A 93 4.42 6.35 0.88
N TYR A 94 5.61 5.75 1.05
CA TYR A 94 6.73 6.00 0.15
C TYR A 94 6.49 5.41 -1.23
N MET A 95 5.85 4.25 -1.31
CA MET A 95 5.49 3.63 -2.59
C MET A 95 4.47 4.49 -3.35
N ALA A 96 3.58 5.20 -2.65
CA ALA A 96 2.63 6.16 -3.24
C ALA A 96 3.30 7.38 -3.91
N LEU A 97 4.59 7.66 -3.63
CA LEU A 97 5.35 8.73 -4.28
C LEU A 97 5.99 8.30 -5.60
N LEU A 98 6.01 7.00 -5.92
CA LEU A 98 6.66 6.53 -7.14
C LEU A 98 5.88 6.98 -8.40
N PRO A 99 6.54 7.40 -9.48
CA PRO A 99 5.84 7.65 -10.73
C PRO A 99 5.23 6.33 -11.25
N GLY A 100 3.90 6.29 -11.42
CA GLY A 100 3.15 5.12 -11.90
C GLY A 100 2.10 4.58 -10.92
N VAL A 101 2.22 4.83 -9.62
CA VAL A 101 1.15 4.54 -8.66
C VAL A 101 -0.04 5.47 -8.88
N GLY A 102 -1.23 4.90 -9.07
CA GLY A 102 -2.45 5.65 -9.38
C GLY A 102 -2.57 6.19 -10.82
N THR A 103 -1.52 6.06 -11.65
CA THR A 103 -1.53 6.49 -13.07
C THR A 103 -1.61 5.31 -14.04
N ILE A 104 -1.32 4.08 -13.59
CA ILE A 104 -1.54 2.87 -14.38
C ILE A 104 -3.05 2.61 -14.45
N SER A 105 -3.70 3.28 -15.39
CA SER A 105 -5.00 2.89 -15.91
C SER A 105 -4.75 1.86 -17.01
N VAL A 106 -5.16 0.62 -16.78
CA VAL A 106 -5.28 -0.35 -17.87
C VAL A 106 -6.34 0.22 -18.81
N PRO A 107 -6.11 0.33 -20.13
CA PRO A 107 -7.11 0.85 -21.05
C PRO A 107 -8.39 0.01 -20.91
N ASN A 108 -9.38 0.55 -20.20
CA ASN A 108 -10.66 -0.11 -20.04
C ASN A 108 -11.42 0.09 -21.36
N PRO A 109 -11.72 -0.97 -22.14
CA PRO A 109 -12.49 -0.82 -23.37
C PRO A 109 -13.89 -0.24 -23.12
N LYS A 110 -14.37 -0.24 -21.87
CA LYS A 110 -15.65 0.36 -21.48
C LYS A 110 -15.59 1.87 -21.23
N ALA A 111 -14.40 2.49 -21.22
CA ALA A 111 -14.26 3.94 -21.08
C ALA A 111 -14.59 4.71 -22.38
N HIS A 112 -14.81 4.01 -23.50
CA HIS A 112 -15.25 4.61 -24.77
C HIS A 112 -16.76 4.48 -25.04
N GLY A 113 -17.56 4.14 -24.02
CA GLY A 113 -19.02 3.98 -24.14
C GLY A 113 -19.87 5.14 -23.61
N ALA A 114 -19.28 6.30 -23.31
CA ALA A 114 -20.02 7.49 -22.87
C ALA A 114 -20.21 8.52 -24.01
N THR A 115 -20.21 8.07 -25.27
CA THR A 115 -20.64 8.92 -26.39
C THR A 115 -22.16 9.06 -26.35
N ALA A 116 -22.59 10.28 -26.00
CA ALA A 116 -23.81 10.93 -26.44
C ALA A 116 -25.14 10.21 -26.10
N LYS A 117 -25.74 10.62 -24.97
CA LYS A 117 -27.20 10.71 -24.90
C LYS A 117 -27.63 11.64 -26.06
N PRO A 118 -28.39 11.17 -27.07
CA PRO A 118 -28.87 12.07 -28.12
C PRO A 118 -29.76 13.13 -27.47
N PRO A 119 -29.69 14.41 -27.91
CA PRO A 119 -30.56 15.43 -27.38
C PRO A 119 -32.02 15.00 -27.57
N SER A 120 -32.81 15.09 -26.49
CA SER A 120 -34.25 14.94 -26.55
C SER A 120 -34.78 15.84 -27.66
N PRO A 121 -35.69 15.37 -28.54
CA PRO A 121 -36.33 16.26 -29.49
C PRO A 121 -37.07 17.32 -28.67
N VAL A 122 -36.63 18.56 -28.81
CA VAL A 122 -37.41 19.72 -28.40
C VAL A 122 -38.67 19.65 -29.26
N ALA A 123 -39.81 19.45 -28.60
CA ALA A 123 -41.11 19.51 -29.23
C ALA A 123 -41.25 20.91 -29.85
N VAL A 124 -41.09 20.99 -31.16
CA VAL A 124 -41.54 22.13 -31.96
C VAL A 124 -43.01 21.86 -32.24
N ALA A 125 -43.87 22.49 -31.44
CA ALA A 125 -45.30 22.67 -31.69
C ALA A 125 -45.70 24.04 -31.14
#